data_AF-A0A183CKM5-F1
#
_entry.id   AF-A0A183CKM5-F1
#
_cell.length_a   1.000
_cell.length_b   1.000
_cell.length_c   1.000
_cell.angle_alpha   90.00
_cell.angle_beta   90.00
_cell.angle_gamma   90.00
#
_symmetry.space_group_name_H-M   'P 1'
#
loop_
_entity.id
_entity.type
_entity.pdbx_description
1 polymer ?
#
loop_
_entity_poly.entity_id
_entity_poly.type
_entity_poly.pdbx_seq_one_letter_code
_entity_poly.pdbx_strand_id
1 'polypeptide(L)'
;MAPNPSTSVGENSPHGSVMSSTVGQLWQISRGNLPPKSEMRLLLNILQENPEIFGRHECGDLFLNFMQYEPEIAGILLAFQLMYDFKAYGTNLELLLGMEPNVQVLEVVNKFVKMCEYKSLPIPEEFLNKFITLCISACEKADATHDTAAAHRLVRMVCGFFTFLLSLNRFNSMARRLEIQSFATSFLSLREASLLYQKVLENVAN
;
A
#
# COMPACT_ATOMS: atom_id res chain seq x y z
N MET A 1 29.30 19.00 -55.37
CA MET A 1 27.89 18.65 -55.07
C MET A 1 27.89 17.73 -53.87
N ALA A 2 27.48 18.25 -52.72
CA ALA A 2 27.31 17.48 -51.49
C ALA A 2 26.00 16.65 -51.56
N PRO A 3 25.94 15.47 -50.94
CA PRO A 3 24.67 14.75 -50.82
C PRO A 3 23.87 15.29 -49.63
N ASN A 4 22.58 15.54 -49.87
CA ASN A 4 21.60 15.91 -48.85
C ASN A 4 21.40 14.78 -47.83
N PRO A 5 21.27 15.09 -46.53
CA PRO A 5 20.82 14.13 -45.55
C PRO A 5 19.30 13.99 -45.61
N SER A 6 18.86 12.74 -45.67
CA SER A 6 17.50 12.27 -45.48
C SER A 6 16.94 12.77 -44.16
N THR A 7 15.93 13.64 -44.23
CA THR A 7 15.08 14.00 -43.10
C THR A 7 14.24 12.79 -42.72
N SER A 8 14.68 12.05 -41.70
CA SER A 8 13.85 11.05 -41.02
C SER A 8 12.66 11.76 -40.40
N VAL A 9 11.47 11.40 -40.86
CA VAL A 9 10.18 11.74 -40.26
C VAL A 9 10.21 11.24 -38.82
N GLY A 10 10.30 12.16 -37.86
CA GLY A 10 10.22 11.86 -36.44
C GLY A 10 8.81 11.39 -36.10
N GLU A 11 8.71 10.12 -35.71
CA GLU A 11 7.53 9.53 -35.06
C GLU A 11 7.27 10.26 -33.73
N ASN A 12 6.46 11.31 -33.76
CA ASN A 12 5.84 11.86 -32.55
C ASN A 12 4.73 10.90 -32.11
N SER A 13 5.12 9.80 -31.47
CA SER A 13 4.18 8.92 -30.78
C SER A 13 3.74 9.57 -29.46
N PRO A 14 2.42 9.76 -29.22
CA PRO A 14 1.90 10.41 -27.99
C PRO A 14 2.29 9.67 -26.70
N HIS A 15 2.68 8.39 -26.79
CA HIS A 15 3.17 7.60 -25.67
C HIS A 15 4.49 8.13 -25.07
N GLY A 16 5.41 8.69 -25.88
CA GLY A 16 6.72 9.13 -25.38
C GLY A 16 6.64 10.36 -24.47
N SER A 17 5.74 11.30 -24.80
CA SER A 17 5.55 12.54 -24.03
C SER A 17 4.92 12.27 -22.66
N VAL A 18 3.93 11.37 -22.60
CA VAL A 18 3.25 11.00 -21.35
C VAL A 18 4.18 10.22 -20.43
N MET A 19 5.00 9.30 -20.96
CA MET A 19 5.97 8.58 -20.13
C MET A 19 7.01 9.52 -19.50
N SER A 20 7.53 10.49 -20.27
CA SER A 20 8.49 11.46 -19.75
C SER A 20 7.89 12.34 -18.64
N SER A 21 6.60 12.69 -18.72
CA SER A 21 5.95 13.51 -17.69
C SER A 21 5.68 12.72 -16.40
N THR A 22 5.23 11.47 -16.52
CA THR A 22 5.03 10.56 -15.38
C THR A 22 6.32 10.35 -14.59
N VAL A 23 7.42 10.07 -15.28
CA VAL A 23 8.73 9.89 -14.64
C VAL A 23 9.17 11.18 -13.95
N GLY A 24 8.99 12.33 -14.61
CA GLY A 24 9.25 13.65 -13.99
C GLY A 24 8.49 13.84 -12.68
N GLN A 25 7.21 13.45 -12.63
CA GLN A 25 6.38 13.54 -11.42
C GLN A 25 6.86 12.58 -10.33
N LEU A 26 7.21 11.33 -10.67
CA LEU A 26 7.79 10.39 -9.70
C LEU A 26 9.07 10.95 -9.05
N TRP A 27 9.94 11.60 -9.84
CA TRP A 27 11.15 12.26 -9.34
C TRP A 27 10.88 13.50 -8.51
N GLN A 28 9.78 14.22 -8.78
CA GLN A 28 9.37 15.33 -7.92
C GLN A 28 8.98 14.79 -6.54
N ILE A 29 8.13 13.76 -6.50
CA ILE A 29 7.65 13.17 -5.24
C ILE A 29 8.83 12.60 -4.44
N SER A 30 9.77 11.95 -5.09
CA SER A 30 10.96 11.40 -4.42
C SER A 30 11.87 12.48 -3.81
N ARG A 31 11.74 13.74 -4.23
CA ARG A 31 12.42 14.91 -3.66
C ARG A 31 11.52 15.69 -2.69
N GLY A 32 10.36 15.15 -2.32
CA GLY A 32 9.37 15.80 -1.45
C GLY A 32 8.52 16.86 -2.13
N ASN A 33 8.57 16.98 -3.46
CA ASN A 33 7.74 17.90 -4.22
C ASN A 33 6.51 17.18 -4.75
N LEU A 34 5.34 17.50 -4.21
CA LEU A 34 4.09 16.87 -4.64
C LEU A 34 3.52 17.59 -5.88
N PRO A 35 3.17 16.84 -6.95
CA PRO A 35 2.46 17.40 -8.08
C PRO A 35 1.05 17.87 -7.67
N PRO A 36 0.42 18.75 -8.48
CA PRO A 36 -0.96 19.17 -8.25
C PRO A 36 -1.93 17.98 -8.12
N LYS A 37 -2.99 18.11 -7.33
CA LYS A 37 -3.96 17.01 -7.08
C LYS A 37 -4.56 16.40 -8.35
N SER A 38 -4.78 17.21 -9.39
CA SER A 38 -5.28 16.74 -10.69
C SER A 38 -4.28 15.82 -11.39
N GLU A 39 -3.00 16.21 -11.35
CA GLU A 39 -1.89 15.42 -11.90
C GLU A 39 -1.64 14.17 -11.07
N MET A 40 -1.72 14.26 -9.74
CA MET A 40 -1.56 13.09 -8.86
C MET A 40 -2.60 12.00 -9.14
N ARG A 41 -3.87 12.38 -9.32
CA ARG A 41 -4.92 11.41 -9.68
C ARG A 41 -4.66 10.75 -11.03
N LEU A 42 -4.22 11.53 -12.02
CA LEU A 42 -3.85 10.99 -13.32
C LEU A 42 -2.66 10.02 -13.20
N LEU A 43 -1.63 10.41 -12.44
CA LEU A 43 -0.46 9.60 -12.16
C LEU A 43 -0.84 8.26 -11.51
N LEU A 44 -1.66 8.29 -10.46
CA LEU A 44 -2.13 7.08 -9.78
C LEU A 44 -2.87 6.16 -10.75
N ASN A 45 -3.77 6.68 -11.58
CA ASN A 45 -4.48 5.87 -12.58
C ASN A 45 -3.51 5.24 -13.59
N ILE A 46 -2.53 6.01 -14.10
CA ILE A 46 -1.52 5.51 -15.03
C ILE A 46 -0.69 4.40 -14.39
N LEU A 47 -0.25 4.57 -13.14
CA LEU A 47 0.58 3.60 -12.41
C LEU A 47 -0.19 2.33 -12.04
N GLN A 48 -1.47 2.43 -11.73
CA GLN A 48 -2.32 1.26 -11.50
C GLN A 48 -2.41 0.37 -12.74
N GLU A 49 -2.51 0.99 -13.92
CA GLU A 49 -2.55 0.26 -15.18
C GLU A 49 -1.17 -0.25 -15.60
N ASN A 50 -0.15 0.61 -15.54
CA ASN A 50 1.20 0.37 -16.06
C ASN A 50 2.28 0.50 -14.97
N PRO A 51 2.33 -0.42 -13.98
CA PRO A 51 3.33 -0.36 -12.91
C PRO A 51 4.76 -0.61 -13.41
N GLU A 52 4.95 -1.19 -14.60
CA GLU A 52 6.27 -1.44 -15.20
C GLU A 52 7.10 -0.17 -15.43
N ILE A 53 6.47 1.01 -15.37
CA ILE A 53 7.17 2.30 -15.42
C ILE A 53 8.23 2.38 -14.31
N PHE A 54 8.01 1.74 -13.16
CA PHE A 54 9.00 1.68 -12.08
C PHE A 54 10.26 0.89 -12.44
N GLY A 55 10.18 -0.14 -13.28
CA GLY A 55 11.34 -0.97 -13.65
C GLY A 55 12.14 -0.42 -14.82
N ARG A 56 11.52 0.43 -15.65
CA ARG A 56 12.21 1.09 -16.78
C ARG A 56 13.09 2.27 -16.32
N HIS A 57 12.98 2.66 -15.05
CA HIS A 57 13.68 3.79 -14.46
C HIS A 57 14.21 3.42 -13.07
N GLU A 58 15.24 4.09 -12.57
CA GLU A 58 15.83 3.84 -11.25
C GLU A 58 14.92 4.38 -10.11
N CYS A 59 13.72 3.82 -9.96
CA CYS A 59 12.76 4.20 -8.93
C CYS A 59 12.73 3.25 -7.72
N GLY A 60 13.43 2.12 -7.78
CA GLY A 60 13.37 1.04 -6.78
C GLY A 60 13.80 1.43 -5.37
N ASP A 61 14.80 2.33 -5.25
CA ASP A 61 15.38 2.75 -3.97
C ASP A 61 14.62 3.91 -3.29
N LEU A 62 13.51 4.38 -3.87
CA LEU A 62 12.79 5.57 -3.43
C LEU A 62 11.57 5.26 -2.55
N PHE A 63 11.42 4.01 -2.13
CA PHE A 63 10.25 3.50 -1.41
C PHE A 63 9.89 4.36 -0.17
N LEU A 64 10.87 4.72 0.65
CA LEU A 64 10.65 5.54 1.85
C LEU A 64 10.14 6.95 1.51
N ASN A 65 10.63 7.55 0.42
CA ASN A 65 10.17 8.87 -0.01
C ASN A 65 8.73 8.78 -0.51
N PHE A 66 8.40 7.77 -1.31
CA PHE A 66 7.01 7.55 -1.70
C PHE A 66 6.12 7.29 -0.49
N MET A 67 6.53 6.48 0.48
CA MET A 67 5.76 6.25 1.69
C MET A 67 5.46 7.55 2.45
N GLN A 68 6.47 8.42 2.58
CA GLN A 68 6.34 9.67 3.32
C GLN A 68 5.43 10.69 2.61
N TYR A 69 5.54 10.79 1.29
CA TYR A 69 4.89 11.85 0.52
C TYR A 69 3.62 11.42 -0.21
N GLU A 70 3.57 10.19 -0.74
CA GLU A 70 2.43 9.62 -1.45
C GLU A 70 2.34 8.08 -1.24
N PRO A 71 1.83 7.62 -0.09
CA PRO A 71 1.86 6.22 0.33
C PRO A 71 1.15 5.25 -0.63
N GLU A 72 0.16 5.73 -1.40
CA GLU A 72 -0.46 4.92 -2.45
C GLU A 72 0.56 4.50 -3.52
N ILE A 73 1.44 5.40 -3.96
CA ILE A 73 2.48 5.08 -4.96
C ILE A 73 3.43 4.01 -4.40
N ALA A 74 3.80 4.09 -3.13
CA ALA A 74 4.62 3.08 -2.47
C ALA A 74 3.93 1.69 -2.46
N GLY A 75 2.62 1.63 -2.25
CA GLY A 75 1.87 0.38 -2.33
C GLY A 75 1.81 -0.20 -3.75
N ILE A 76 1.69 0.65 -4.79
CA ILE A 76 1.78 0.20 -6.18
C ILE A 76 3.20 -0.31 -6.50
N LEU A 77 4.23 0.39 -6.03
CA LEU A 77 5.63 0.00 -6.18
C LEU A 77 5.90 -1.37 -5.55
N LEU A 78 5.34 -1.67 -4.36
CA LEU A 78 5.48 -2.99 -3.75
C LEU A 78 4.86 -4.10 -4.59
N ALA A 79 3.69 -3.86 -5.19
CA ALA A 79 3.06 -4.83 -6.06
C ALA A 79 3.89 -5.07 -7.34
N PHE A 80 4.47 -4.00 -7.90
CA PHE A 80 5.43 -4.11 -9.00
C PHE A 80 6.66 -4.94 -8.61
N GLN A 81 7.27 -4.65 -7.46
CA GLN A 81 8.44 -5.37 -6.96
C GLN A 81 8.12 -6.85 -6.70
N LEU A 82 6.94 -7.17 -6.15
CA LEU A 82 6.51 -8.55 -6.00
C LEU A 82 6.49 -9.32 -7.33
N MET A 83 6.11 -8.65 -8.43
CA MET A 83 6.05 -9.26 -9.76
C MET A 83 7.42 -9.38 -10.44
N TYR A 84 8.28 -8.37 -10.33
CA TYR A 84 9.45 -8.21 -11.20
C TYR A 84 10.79 -8.00 -10.47
N ASP A 85 10.78 -7.61 -9.19
CA ASP A 85 11.98 -7.35 -8.39
C ASP A 85 11.81 -7.86 -6.95
N PHE A 86 11.87 -9.18 -6.80
CA PHE A 86 11.63 -9.85 -5.51
C PHE A 86 12.67 -9.47 -4.43
N LYS A 87 13.87 -9.04 -4.83
CA LYS A 87 14.91 -8.60 -3.89
C LYS A 87 14.54 -7.26 -3.26
N ALA A 88 14.16 -6.28 -4.08
CA ALA A 88 13.69 -4.99 -3.58
C ALA A 88 12.39 -5.16 -2.77
N TYR A 89 11.49 -6.03 -3.23
CA TYR A 89 10.26 -6.40 -2.51
C TYR A 89 10.56 -6.87 -1.08
N GLY A 90 11.44 -7.86 -0.91
CA GLY A 90 11.79 -8.39 0.41
C GLY A 90 12.37 -7.33 1.35
N THR A 91 13.26 -6.48 0.83
CA THR A 91 13.88 -5.39 1.61
C THR A 91 12.83 -4.38 2.08
N ASN A 92 11.95 -3.92 1.19
CA ASN A 92 10.91 -2.94 1.52
C ASN A 92 9.83 -3.52 2.44
N LEU A 93 9.58 -4.83 2.33
CA LEU A 93 8.67 -5.55 3.21
C LEU A 93 9.21 -5.67 4.64
N GLU A 94 10.50 -5.96 4.80
CA GLU A 94 11.16 -5.94 6.10
C GLU A 94 11.14 -4.54 6.73
N LEU A 95 11.38 -3.49 5.94
CA LEU A 95 11.25 -2.11 6.39
C LEU A 95 9.83 -1.82 6.91
N LEU A 96 8.78 -2.22 6.19
CA LEU A 96 7.40 -2.06 6.63
C LEU A 96 7.10 -2.80 7.94
N LEU A 97 7.61 -4.02 8.11
CA LEU A 97 7.42 -4.80 9.35
C LEU A 97 8.20 -4.20 10.54
N GLY A 98 9.23 -3.41 10.28
CA GLY A 98 9.98 -2.67 11.30
C GLY A 98 9.34 -1.34 11.72
N MET A 99 8.30 -0.88 11.03
CA MET A 99 7.65 0.40 11.29
C MET A 99 6.45 0.27 12.24
N GLU A 100 6.22 1.29 13.06
CA GLU A 100 5.00 1.37 13.85
C GLU A 100 3.78 1.63 12.95
N PRO A 101 2.68 0.89 13.13
CA PRO A 101 1.46 1.11 12.37
C PRO A 101 0.94 2.55 12.52
N ASN A 102 0.79 3.22 11.40
CA ASN A 102 0.25 4.58 11.30
C ASN A 102 -0.53 4.71 9.99
N VAL A 103 -1.11 5.88 9.73
CA VAL A 103 -1.91 6.13 8.51
C VAL A 103 -1.16 5.76 7.23
N GLN A 104 0.09 6.21 7.08
CA GLN A 104 0.89 6.00 5.88
C GLN A 104 1.22 4.52 5.68
N VAL A 105 1.66 3.84 6.74
CA VAL A 105 2.00 2.41 6.69
C VAL A 105 0.76 1.58 6.33
N LEU A 106 -0.38 1.84 6.97
CA LEU A 106 -1.64 1.13 6.68
C LEU A 106 -2.14 1.42 5.26
N GLU A 107 -1.94 2.64 4.75
CA GLU A 107 -2.31 3.02 3.39
C GLU A 107 -1.45 2.31 2.34
N VAL A 108 -0.13 2.22 2.55
CA VAL A 108 0.79 1.44 1.71
C VAL A 108 0.32 -0.01 1.62
N VAL A 109 0.08 -0.65 2.76
CA VAL A 109 -0.34 -2.07 2.81
C VAL A 109 -1.73 -2.26 2.20
N ASN A 110 -2.68 -1.35 2.45
CA ASN A 110 -3.98 -1.37 1.82
C ASN A 110 -3.89 -1.29 0.29
N LYS A 111 -3.09 -0.36 -0.23
CA LYS A 111 -2.93 -0.17 -1.66
C LYS A 111 -2.19 -1.36 -2.28
N PHE A 112 -1.16 -1.88 -1.63
CA PHE A 112 -0.46 -3.09 -2.05
C PHE A 112 -1.42 -4.28 -2.18
N VAL A 113 -2.24 -4.54 -1.16
CA VAL A 113 -3.26 -5.61 -1.19
C VAL A 113 -4.25 -5.39 -2.33
N LYS A 114 -4.81 -4.18 -2.50
CA LYS A 114 -5.71 -3.85 -3.62
C LYS A 114 -5.06 -4.08 -4.99
N MET A 115 -3.79 -3.72 -5.14
CA MET A 115 -3.06 -3.92 -6.39
C MET A 115 -2.84 -5.40 -6.66
N CYS A 116 -2.54 -6.20 -5.63
CA CYS A 116 -2.46 -7.63 -5.76
C CYS A 116 -3.80 -8.25 -6.18
N GLU A 117 -4.92 -7.83 -5.57
CA GLU A 117 -6.26 -8.25 -6.04
C GLU A 117 -6.47 -7.91 -7.51
N TYR A 118 -6.24 -6.63 -7.86
CA TYR A 118 -6.50 -6.10 -9.19
C TYR A 118 -5.68 -6.81 -10.28
N LYS A 119 -4.41 -7.11 -9.99
CA LYS A 119 -3.48 -7.79 -10.89
C LYS A 119 -3.47 -9.32 -10.70
N SER A 120 -4.37 -9.88 -9.87
CA SER A 120 -4.44 -11.31 -9.56
C SER A 120 -3.10 -11.91 -9.07
N LEU A 121 -2.36 -11.13 -8.26
CA LEU A 121 -1.10 -11.56 -7.66
C LEU A 121 -1.35 -12.30 -6.35
N PRO A 122 -0.61 -13.40 -6.08
CA PRO A 122 -0.68 -14.07 -4.79
C PRO A 122 -0.07 -13.17 -3.71
N ILE A 123 -0.90 -12.69 -2.79
CA ILE A 123 -0.42 -11.93 -1.63
C ILE A 123 0.29 -12.90 -0.67
N PRO A 124 1.53 -12.60 -0.23
CA PRO A 124 2.22 -13.47 0.71
C PRO A 124 1.51 -13.52 2.07
N GLU A 125 0.94 -14.69 2.38
CA GLU A 125 0.15 -14.89 3.59
C GLU A 125 0.98 -14.67 4.87
N GLU A 126 2.25 -15.09 4.86
CA GLU A 126 3.17 -14.89 5.97
C GLU A 126 3.37 -13.41 6.32
N PHE A 127 3.51 -12.55 5.30
CA PHE A 127 3.62 -11.11 5.50
C PHE A 127 2.35 -10.53 6.13
N LEU A 128 1.19 -10.82 5.56
CA LEU A 128 -0.08 -10.33 6.12
C LEU A 128 -0.28 -10.80 7.55
N ASN A 129 0.04 -12.06 7.84
CA ASN A 129 -0.04 -12.63 9.18
C ASN A 129 0.87 -11.89 10.18
N LYS A 130 2.13 -11.65 9.81
CA LYS A 130 3.08 -10.87 10.63
C LYS A 130 2.59 -9.43 10.84
N PHE A 131 2.09 -8.80 9.78
CA PHE A 131 1.61 -7.42 9.83
C PHE A 131 0.34 -7.26 10.68
N ILE A 132 -0.58 -8.23 10.64
CA ILE A 132 -1.75 -8.24 11.53
C ILE A 132 -1.32 -8.34 13.00
N THR A 133 -0.42 -9.27 13.32
CA THR A 133 0.11 -9.41 14.68
C THR A 133 0.84 -8.14 15.13
N LEU A 134 1.60 -7.49 14.24
CA LEU A 134 2.23 -6.18 14.50
C LEU A 134 1.19 -5.11 14.86
N CYS A 135 0.09 -5.01 14.11
CA CYS A 135 -1.01 -4.07 14.38
C CYS A 135 -1.67 -4.32 15.74
N ILE A 136 -1.96 -5.58 16.08
CA ILE A 136 -2.58 -5.94 17.36
C ILE A 136 -1.64 -5.55 18.51
N SER A 137 -0.37 -5.98 18.45
CA SER A 137 0.62 -5.66 19.48
C SER A 137 0.87 -4.16 19.62
N ALA A 138 0.79 -3.38 18.54
CA ALA A 138 0.92 -1.93 18.60
C ALA A 138 -0.27 -1.28 19.34
N CYS A 139 -1.50 -1.75 19.09
CA CYS A 139 -2.68 -1.29 19.82
C CYS A 139 -2.62 -1.63 21.31
N GLU A 140 -2.24 -2.86 21.66
CA GLU A 140 -2.12 -3.30 23.06
C GLU A 140 -1.06 -2.49 23.81
N LYS A 141 0.10 -2.23 23.18
CA LYS A 141 1.15 -1.37 23.76
C LYS A 141 0.67 0.07 23.94
N ALA A 142 -0.03 0.62 22.95
CA ALA A 142 -0.56 1.98 23.04
C ALA A 142 -1.63 2.11 24.14
N ASP A 143 -2.44 1.09 24.36
CA ASP A 143 -3.43 1.07 25.45
C ASP A 143 -2.75 1.05 26.83
N ALA A 144 -1.64 0.31 26.97
CA ALA A 144 -0.89 0.19 28.22
C ALA A 144 -0.20 1.49 28.67
N THR A 145 0.02 2.47 27.79
CA THR A 145 0.68 3.74 28.15
C THR A 145 -0.27 4.79 28.75
N HIS A 146 -1.56 4.47 28.89
CA HIS A 146 -2.62 5.35 29.40
C HIS A 146 -2.87 6.63 28.57
N ASP A 147 -2.25 6.80 27.39
CA ASP A 147 -2.67 7.80 26.40
C ASP A 147 -3.87 7.28 25.60
N THR A 148 -5.03 7.34 26.25
CA THR A 148 -6.31 6.83 25.72
C THR A 148 -6.68 7.45 24.36
N ALA A 149 -6.31 8.70 24.11
CA ALA A 149 -6.66 9.37 22.86
C ALA A 149 -5.83 8.86 21.68
N ALA A 150 -4.51 8.69 21.86
CA ALA A 150 -3.63 8.12 20.85
C ALA A 150 -3.96 6.64 20.60
N ALA A 151 -4.17 5.86 21.67
CA ALA A 151 -4.57 4.46 21.58
C ALA A 151 -5.88 4.28 20.79
N HIS A 152 -6.93 5.05 21.12
CA HIS A 152 -8.20 4.98 20.40
C HIS A 152 -8.06 5.33 18.92
N ARG A 153 -7.24 6.34 18.56
CA ARG A 153 -6.99 6.67 17.15
C ARG A 153 -6.34 5.50 16.43
N LEU A 154 -5.34 4.87 17.03
CA LEU A 154 -4.67 3.70 16.46
C LEU A 154 -5.64 2.53 16.26
N VAL A 155 -6.43 2.20 17.28
CA VAL A 155 -7.44 1.13 17.22
C VAL A 155 -8.45 1.40 16.10
N ARG A 156 -8.92 2.64 15.93
CA ARG A 156 -9.84 2.99 14.83
C ARG A 156 -9.23 2.74 13.45
N MET A 157 -7.97 3.14 13.25
CA MET A 157 -7.27 2.91 11.98
C MET A 157 -7.09 1.40 11.71
N VAL A 158 -6.64 0.65 12.72
CA VAL A 158 -6.45 -0.80 12.62
C VAL A 158 -7.78 -1.53 12.40
N CYS A 159 -8.88 -1.10 13.04
CA CYS A 159 -10.21 -1.66 12.77
C CYS A 159 -10.64 -1.43 11.31
N GLY A 160 -10.37 -0.25 10.76
CA GLY A 160 -10.60 0.05 9.34
C GLY A 160 -9.79 -0.87 8.42
N PHE A 161 -8.51 -1.07 8.74
CA PHE A 161 -7.61 -1.99 8.02
C PHE A 161 -8.14 -3.43 8.05
N PHE A 162 -8.50 -3.98 9.21
CA PHE A 162 -9.03 -5.33 9.32
C PHE A 162 -10.40 -5.48 8.62
N THR A 163 -11.24 -4.46 8.69
CA THR A 163 -12.52 -4.43 7.98
C THR A 163 -12.34 -4.50 6.47
N PHE A 164 -11.29 -3.84 5.95
CA PHE A 164 -10.87 -3.91 4.55
C PHE A 164 -10.37 -5.32 4.19
N LEU A 165 -9.47 -5.91 4.98
CA LEU A 165 -8.99 -7.28 4.74
C LEU A 165 -10.13 -8.32 4.77
N LEU A 166 -11.11 -8.17 5.67
CA LEU A 166 -12.33 -9.00 5.71
C LEU A 166 -13.11 -8.91 4.40
N SER A 167 -13.30 -7.71 3.85
CA SER A 167 -14.06 -7.54 2.60
C SER A 167 -13.40 -8.21 1.40
N LEU A 168 -12.12 -8.54 1.50
CA LEU A 168 -11.36 -9.26 0.49
C LEU A 168 -11.21 -10.76 0.82
N ASN A 169 -11.90 -11.27 1.84
CA ASN A 169 -11.76 -12.63 2.34
C ASN A 169 -10.30 -13.02 2.68
N ARG A 170 -9.50 -12.07 3.17
CA ARG A 170 -8.07 -12.29 3.47
C ARG A 170 -7.79 -12.86 4.86
N PHE A 171 -8.82 -13.15 5.65
CA PHE A 171 -8.71 -13.95 6.89
C PHE A 171 -9.11 -15.38 6.62
N ASN A 172 -8.26 -16.09 5.85
CA ASN A 172 -8.56 -17.44 5.39
C ASN A 172 -8.60 -18.45 6.55
N SER A 173 -7.73 -18.29 7.55
CA SER A 173 -7.66 -19.20 8.69
C SER A 173 -8.62 -18.82 9.83
N MET A 174 -9.24 -19.83 10.44
CA MET A 174 -10.07 -19.66 11.64
C MET A 174 -9.28 -19.03 12.79
N ALA A 175 -8.01 -19.42 12.96
CA ALA A 175 -7.13 -18.87 13.98
C ALA A 175 -7.00 -17.35 13.85
N ARG A 176 -6.83 -16.83 12.62
CA ARG A 176 -6.71 -15.39 12.39
C ARG A 176 -8.02 -14.65 12.71
N ARG A 177 -9.17 -15.24 12.35
CA ARG A 177 -10.48 -14.68 12.70
C ARG A 177 -10.68 -14.60 14.22
N LEU A 178 -10.29 -15.64 14.95
CA LEU A 178 -10.37 -15.66 16.42
C LEU A 178 -9.47 -14.61 17.07
N GLU A 179 -8.24 -14.43 16.58
CA GLU A 179 -7.31 -13.42 17.08
C GLU A 179 -7.89 -12.00 16.89
N ILE A 180 -8.48 -11.73 15.72
CA ILE A 180 -9.09 -10.43 15.41
C ILE A 180 -10.38 -10.22 16.20
N GLN A 181 -11.16 -11.29 16.43
CA GLN A 181 -12.32 -11.24 17.31
C GLN A 181 -11.91 -10.93 18.75
N SER A 182 -10.85 -11.57 19.25
CA SER A 182 -10.28 -11.31 20.58
C SER A 182 -9.83 -9.85 20.69
N PHE A 183 -9.09 -9.36 19.69
CA PHE A 183 -8.71 -7.95 19.60
C PHE A 183 -9.93 -7.02 19.65
N ALA A 184 -10.94 -7.26 18.82
CA ALA A 184 -12.14 -6.42 18.79
C ALA A 184 -12.90 -6.44 20.13
N THR A 185 -12.88 -7.59 20.82
CA THR A 185 -13.48 -7.76 22.16
C THR A 185 -12.80 -6.87 23.20
N SER A 186 -11.46 -6.76 23.16
CA SER A 186 -10.68 -5.89 24.05
C SER A 186 -11.01 -4.40 23.91
N PHE A 187 -11.55 -3.99 22.76
CA PHE A 187 -11.81 -2.58 22.43
C PHE A 187 -13.29 -2.26 22.14
N LEU A 188 -14.24 -3.08 22.63
CA LEU A 188 -15.68 -2.93 22.32
C LEU A 188 -16.28 -1.56 22.65
N SER A 189 -15.70 -0.79 23.57
CA SER A 189 -16.11 0.59 23.87
C SER A 189 -16.00 1.52 22.64
N LEU A 190 -15.16 1.16 21.67
CA LEU A 190 -15.04 1.86 20.39
C LEU A 190 -16.02 1.28 19.37
N ARG A 191 -16.74 2.18 18.70
CA ARG A 191 -17.73 1.83 17.68
C ARG A 191 -17.12 0.99 16.57
N GLU A 192 -15.90 1.33 16.12
CA GLU A 192 -15.21 0.65 15.03
C GLU A 192 -14.85 -0.79 15.39
N ALA A 193 -14.45 -1.05 16.64
CA ALA A 193 -14.17 -2.40 17.13
C ALA A 193 -15.46 -3.22 17.26
N SER A 194 -16.55 -2.62 17.76
CA SER A 194 -17.87 -3.26 17.80
C SER A 194 -18.36 -3.68 16.40
N LEU A 195 -18.19 -2.81 15.39
CA LEU A 195 -18.56 -3.13 14.01
C LEU A 195 -17.65 -4.21 13.40
N LEU A 196 -16.35 -4.16 13.69
CA LEU A 196 -15.42 -5.19 13.26
C LEU A 196 -15.79 -6.56 13.85
N TYR A 197 -16.11 -6.61 15.14
CA TYR A 197 -16.53 -7.83 15.84
C TYR A 197 -17.76 -8.46 15.15
N GLN A 198 -18.78 -7.66 14.85
CA GLN A 198 -19.97 -8.14 14.13
C GLN A 198 -19.62 -8.70 12.75
N LYS A 199 -18.78 -8.00 11.99
CA LYS A 199 -18.36 -8.43 10.65
C LYS A 199 -17.54 -9.73 10.65
N VAL A 200 -16.75 -9.96 11.70
CA VAL A 200 -16.03 -11.22 11.88
C VAL A 200 -17.01 -12.37 12.12
N LEU A 201 -18.04 -12.17 12.97
CA LEU A 201 -19.07 -13.20 13.23
C LEU A 201 -19.86 -13.57 11.98
N GLU A 202 -20.28 -12.59 11.18
CA GLU A 202 -20.99 -12.82 9.91
C GLU A 202 -20.17 -13.64 8.91
N ASN A 203 -18.85 -13.45 8.89
CA ASN A 203 -17.93 -14.20 8.02
C ASN A 203 -17.69 -15.65 8.48
N VAL A 204 -18.06 -16.03 9.70
CA VAL A 204 -17.96 -17.42 10.17
C VAL A 204 -19.20 -18.24 9.78
N ALA A 205 -20.32 -17.57 9.44
CA ALA A 205 -21.59 -18.20 9.11
C ALA A 205 -21.74 -18.56 7.61
N ASN A 206 -20.80 -18.14 6.76
CA ASN A 206 -20.76 -18.42 5.31
C ASN A 206 -19.59 -19.33 4.96
#